data_AF-A7NJ70-F1
#
_entry.id   AF-A7NJ70-F1
#
_cell.length_a   1.000
_cell.length_b   1.000
_cell.length_c   1.000
_cell.angle_alpha   90.00
_cell.angle_beta   90.00
_cell.angle_gamma   90.00
#
_symmetry.space_group_name_H-M   'P 1'
#
loop_
_entity.id
_entity.type
_entity.pdbx_description
1 polymer ?
#
loop_
_entity_poly.entity_id
_entity_poly.type
_entity_poly.pdbx_seq_one_letter_code
_entity_poly.pdbx_strand_id
1 'polypeptide(L)'
;MTQTTIPVAPSDAAPADDPFRYGWRFVPRPTPDDPNHLEQVPLTLEDVLHPEVGDFIVHNDRHETDRMYLTEVLRMRLEESGAAIVLTDVRIAWDVPDLRPHGPDVTVIPGVQERQNWSTFEVAVEGARPALIIEITSPETRENDLERKVEHYARAGVAQYVIVDDVSRGRRERRLRLLDYWLEGGAYRLHPPDTAGRVHLIVANLWLGIEQDHVVCYDEHGVPFGDYATVVRQAAEAIARAQREAERAQREAERAQREAQAREAEARARQAAEERAQREAERAQREARARQAAEERAQREAERAQREAQAREAEARARQAAEERLRALEEELRRLRGG
;
A
#
# COMPACT_ATOMS: atom_id res chain seq x y z
N MET A 1 -30.96 35.69 -49.35
CA MET A 1 -29.80 35.90 -48.46
C MET A 1 -29.24 34.52 -48.16
N THR A 2 -28.14 34.19 -48.84
CA THR A 2 -27.46 32.90 -48.79
C THR A 2 -26.59 32.83 -47.54
N GLN A 3 -26.83 31.87 -46.65
CA GLN A 3 -25.96 31.54 -45.54
C GLN A 3 -24.68 30.91 -46.09
N THR A 4 -23.56 31.59 -45.89
CA THR A 4 -22.22 31.07 -46.18
C THR A 4 -21.77 30.26 -44.97
N THR A 5 -21.89 28.94 -45.07
CA THR A 5 -21.34 27.98 -44.10
C THR A 5 -19.82 27.95 -44.25
N ILE A 6 -19.09 28.34 -43.20
CA ILE A 6 -17.63 28.21 -43.14
C ILE A 6 -17.30 26.71 -42.93
N PRO A 7 -16.45 26.08 -43.76
CA PRO A 7 -16.11 24.68 -43.58
C PRO A 7 -15.15 24.53 -42.39
N VAL A 8 -15.55 23.69 -41.42
CA VAL A 8 -14.68 23.20 -40.34
C VAL A 8 -13.62 22.30 -40.99
N ALA A 9 -12.35 22.72 -40.92
CA ALA A 9 -11.23 21.88 -41.32
C ALA A 9 -11.11 20.69 -40.35
N PRO A 10 -10.78 19.47 -40.83
CA PRO A 10 -10.59 18.32 -39.98
C PRO A 10 -9.44 18.58 -38.99
N SER A 11 -9.70 18.24 -37.73
CA SER A 11 -8.71 18.27 -36.66
C SER A 11 -7.57 17.30 -36.98
N ASP A 12 -6.33 17.79 -37.06
CA ASP A 12 -5.13 16.97 -36.96
C ASP A 12 -5.04 16.40 -35.53
N ALA A 13 -5.79 15.33 -35.26
CA ALA A 13 -5.65 14.54 -34.05
C ALA A 13 -4.35 13.72 -34.15
N ALA A 14 -3.47 13.88 -33.17
CA ALA A 14 -2.44 12.88 -32.88
C ALA A 14 -3.13 11.53 -32.64
N PRO A 15 -2.52 10.39 -33.01
CA PRO A 15 -3.21 9.12 -33.09
C PRO A 15 -3.76 8.69 -31.72
N ALA A 16 -5.00 8.20 -31.73
CA ALA A 16 -5.72 7.61 -30.60
C ALA A 16 -5.13 6.24 -30.14
N ASP A 17 -3.83 6.01 -30.34
CA ASP A 17 -3.20 4.68 -30.31
C ASP A 17 -2.51 4.35 -28.97
N ASP A 18 -2.39 5.30 -28.04
CA ASP A 18 -1.92 5.02 -26.68
C ASP A 18 -3.12 4.81 -25.73
N PRO A 19 -3.40 3.56 -25.29
CA PRO A 19 -4.49 3.32 -24.35
C PRO A 19 -4.24 3.98 -22.98
N PHE A 20 -2.99 4.29 -22.62
CA PHE A 20 -2.60 4.87 -21.33
C PHE A 20 -2.44 6.39 -21.35
N ARG A 21 -2.93 7.08 -22.40
CA ARG A 21 -2.79 8.54 -22.55
C ARG A 21 -3.33 9.37 -21.37
N TYR A 22 -4.31 8.83 -20.64
CA TYR A 22 -4.86 9.45 -19.43
C TYR A 22 -4.16 8.99 -18.14
N GLY A 23 -3.40 7.90 -18.22
CA GLY A 23 -2.85 7.20 -17.08
C GLY A 23 -3.40 5.79 -16.89
N TRP A 24 -3.18 5.22 -15.71
CA TRP A 24 -3.52 3.84 -15.39
C TRP A 24 -3.86 3.64 -13.91
N ARG A 25 -4.47 2.50 -13.60
CA ARG A 25 -4.54 1.95 -12.24
C ARG A 25 -4.14 0.48 -12.22
N PHE A 26 -3.78 -0.01 -11.03
CA PHE A 26 -3.53 -1.42 -10.79
C PHE A 26 -4.77 -2.10 -10.22
N VAL A 27 -5.24 -3.16 -10.88
CA VAL A 27 -6.41 -3.94 -10.45
C VAL A 27 -5.95 -5.34 -10.03
N PRO A 28 -6.33 -5.83 -8.84
CA PRO A 28 -6.06 -7.20 -8.45
C PRO A 28 -6.72 -8.20 -9.40
N ARG A 29 -5.90 -9.02 -10.05
CA ARG A 29 -6.32 -10.10 -10.96
C ARG A 29 -5.54 -11.37 -10.62
N PRO A 30 -5.86 -12.04 -9.50
CA PRO A 30 -5.14 -13.24 -9.07
C PRO A 30 -5.08 -14.27 -10.20
N THR A 31 -3.89 -14.83 -10.45
CA THR A 31 -3.67 -15.93 -11.39
C THR A 31 -3.36 -17.21 -10.61
N PRO A 32 -3.48 -18.40 -11.22
CA PRO A 32 -3.11 -19.66 -10.54
C PRO A 32 -1.67 -19.69 -10.00
N ASP A 33 -0.75 -18.98 -10.66
CA ASP A 33 0.68 -18.95 -10.32
C ASP A 33 1.08 -17.75 -9.44
N ASP A 34 0.29 -16.67 -9.48
CA ASP A 34 0.49 -15.47 -8.67
C ASP A 34 -0.85 -14.95 -8.12
N PRO A 35 -1.20 -15.28 -6.86
CA PRO A 35 -2.43 -14.83 -6.24
C PRO A 35 -2.45 -13.33 -5.94
N ASN A 36 -1.31 -12.64 -6.01
CA ASN A 36 -1.19 -11.20 -5.77
C ASN A 36 -1.00 -10.41 -7.07
N HIS A 37 -1.23 -11.02 -8.23
CA HIS A 37 -1.03 -10.38 -9.51
C HIS A 37 -1.89 -9.11 -9.65
N LEU A 38 -1.22 -8.01 -10.03
CA LEU A 38 -1.84 -6.72 -10.32
C LEU A 38 -1.78 -6.46 -11.82
N GLU A 39 -2.93 -6.33 -12.44
CA GLU A 39 -3.05 -5.94 -13.85
C GLU A 39 -3.08 -4.41 -13.96
N GLN A 40 -2.27 -3.85 -14.85
CA GLN A 40 -2.31 -2.43 -15.19
C GLN A 40 -3.44 -2.17 -16.19
N VAL A 41 -4.41 -1.34 -15.83
CA VAL A 41 -5.59 -1.02 -16.64
C VAL A 41 -5.58 0.47 -16.99
N PRO A 42 -5.80 0.85 -18.27
CA PRO A 42 -5.84 2.25 -18.68
C PRO A 42 -7.03 3.00 -18.11
N LEU A 43 -6.84 4.29 -17.79
CA LEU A 43 -7.90 5.18 -17.35
C LEU A 43 -8.68 5.73 -18.54
N THR A 44 -9.99 5.93 -18.35
CA THR A 44 -10.86 6.66 -19.27
C THR A 44 -10.93 8.14 -18.90
N LEU A 45 -11.47 8.98 -19.79
CA LEU A 45 -11.74 10.40 -19.47
C LEU A 45 -12.69 10.55 -18.28
N GLU A 46 -13.58 9.57 -18.07
CA GLU A 46 -14.50 9.52 -16.94
C GLU A 46 -13.77 9.27 -15.62
N ASP A 47 -12.77 8.38 -15.65
CA ASP A 47 -11.94 8.08 -14.48
C ASP A 47 -11.08 9.29 -14.10
N VAL A 48 -10.61 10.07 -15.08
CA VAL A 48 -9.90 11.34 -14.80
C VAL A 48 -10.82 12.39 -14.18
N LEU A 49 -12.11 12.44 -14.56
CA LEU A 49 -13.04 13.33 -13.87
C LEU A 49 -13.31 12.89 -12.43
N HIS A 50 -13.38 11.58 -12.20
CA HIS A 50 -13.73 10.97 -10.92
C HIS A 50 -12.67 9.98 -10.44
N PRO A 51 -11.47 10.48 -10.09
CA PRO A 51 -10.33 9.61 -9.80
C PRO A 51 -10.55 8.79 -8.54
N GLU A 52 -9.91 7.63 -8.49
CA GLU A 52 -9.81 6.77 -7.31
C GLU A 52 -8.44 6.90 -6.66
N VAL A 53 -8.37 6.60 -5.36
CA VAL A 53 -7.10 6.57 -4.64
C VAL A 53 -6.22 5.48 -5.24
N GLY A 54 -5.03 5.87 -5.70
CA GLY A 54 -4.07 4.96 -6.34
C GLY A 54 -4.05 5.02 -7.87
N ASP A 55 -4.92 5.84 -8.49
CA ASP A 55 -4.79 6.18 -9.90
C ASP A 55 -3.49 6.93 -10.16
N PHE A 56 -2.82 6.58 -11.26
CA PHE A 56 -1.75 7.37 -11.82
C PHE A 56 -2.34 8.16 -13.00
N ILE A 57 -2.47 9.48 -12.86
CA ILE A 57 -2.93 10.37 -13.92
C ILE A 57 -1.73 11.06 -14.55
N VAL A 58 -1.66 11.07 -15.87
CA VAL A 58 -0.54 11.66 -16.61
C VAL A 58 -0.79 13.17 -16.76
N HIS A 59 0.15 13.99 -16.30
CA HIS A 59 0.19 15.42 -16.55
C HIS A 59 1.44 15.82 -17.35
N ASN A 60 1.38 16.98 -18.00
CA ASN A 60 2.54 17.56 -18.64
C ASN A 60 3.37 18.39 -17.66
N ASP A 61 4.67 18.53 -17.95
CA ASP A 61 5.64 19.21 -17.07
C ASP A 61 5.27 20.68 -16.77
N ARG A 62 4.66 21.38 -17.74
CA ARG A 62 4.25 22.79 -17.57
C ARG A 62 3.04 22.93 -16.64
N HIS A 63 2.09 22.01 -16.70
CA HIS A 63 0.98 21.90 -15.75
C HIS A 63 1.53 21.72 -14.33
N GLU A 64 2.45 20.77 -14.15
CA GLU A 64 3.06 20.47 -12.84
C GLU A 64 3.79 21.70 -12.25
N THR A 65 4.52 22.42 -13.10
CA THR A 65 5.27 23.62 -12.69
C THR A 65 4.33 24.73 -12.19
N ASP A 66 3.25 25.02 -12.93
CA ASP A 66 2.25 26.02 -12.51
C ASP A 66 1.50 25.58 -11.24
N ARG A 67 1.15 24.30 -11.13
CA ARG A 67 0.49 23.73 -9.96
C ARG A 67 1.34 23.86 -8.71
N MET A 68 2.65 23.55 -8.82
CA MET A 68 3.61 23.74 -7.73
C MET A 68 3.69 25.21 -7.32
N TYR A 69 3.82 26.14 -8.29
CA TYR A 69 3.87 27.57 -8.01
C TYR A 69 2.62 28.06 -7.27
N LEU A 70 1.43 27.77 -7.81
CA LEU A 70 0.15 28.20 -7.21
C LEU A 70 -0.01 27.64 -5.79
N THR A 71 0.29 26.36 -5.61
CA THR A 71 0.18 25.69 -4.31
C THR A 71 1.06 26.39 -3.28
N GLU A 72 2.33 26.61 -3.59
CA GLU A 72 3.28 27.17 -2.61
C GLU A 72 2.99 28.65 -2.29
N VAL A 73 2.60 29.46 -3.28
CA VAL A 73 2.19 30.85 -3.02
C VAL A 73 0.94 30.90 -2.14
N LEU A 74 -0.07 30.07 -2.43
CA LEU A 74 -1.29 30.02 -1.64
C LEU A 74 -1.03 29.50 -0.23
N ARG A 75 -0.17 28.49 -0.06
CA ARG A 75 0.24 27.99 1.27
C ARG A 75 0.92 29.08 2.08
N MET A 76 1.92 29.75 1.51
CA MET A 76 2.61 30.85 2.18
C MET A 76 1.63 31.95 2.61
N ARG A 77 0.65 32.28 1.75
CA ARG A 77 -0.33 33.32 2.02
C ARG A 77 -1.37 32.94 3.09
N LEU A 78 -1.83 31.70 3.09
CA LEU A 78 -3.03 31.27 3.81
C LEU A 78 -2.73 30.39 5.02
N GLU A 79 -1.76 29.47 4.91
CA GLU A 79 -1.49 28.50 5.98
C GLU A 79 -0.67 29.13 7.12
N GLU A 80 0.28 30.02 6.82
CA GLU A 80 1.06 30.71 7.88
C GLU A 80 0.17 31.55 8.81
N SER A 81 -0.93 32.09 8.27
CA SER A 81 -1.91 32.87 9.04
C SER A 81 -3.03 32.01 9.65
N GLY A 82 -3.10 30.71 9.32
CA GLY A 82 -4.18 29.82 9.73
C GLY A 82 -5.53 30.15 9.08
N ALA A 83 -5.55 30.90 7.98
CA ALA A 83 -6.79 31.32 7.32
C ALA A 83 -7.48 30.19 6.55
N ALA A 84 -6.70 29.32 5.90
CA ALA A 84 -7.18 28.17 5.15
C ALA A 84 -6.08 27.13 4.94
N ILE A 85 -6.47 25.90 4.64
CA ILE A 85 -5.56 24.85 4.16
C ILE A 85 -5.59 24.81 2.63
N VAL A 86 -4.43 24.59 2.02
CA VAL A 86 -4.25 24.39 0.59
C VAL A 86 -3.88 22.93 0.31
N LEU A 87 -4.75 22.28 -0.44
CA LEU A 87 -4.58 20.92 -0.94
C LEU A 87 -4.23 20.95 -2.42
N THR A 88 -3.45 19.96 -2.87
CA THR A 88 -3.07 19.79 -4.27
C THR A 88 -3.08 18.31 -4.60
N ASP A 89 -3.68 17.93 -5.72
CA ASP A 89 -3.94 16.54 -6.13
C ASP A 89 -4.59 15.68 -5.03
N VAL A 90 -5.42 16.30 -4.16
CA VAL A 90 -6.19 15.57 -3.14
C VAL A 90 -7.62 15.41 -3.62
N ARG A 91 -8.10 14.17 -3.57
CA ARG A 91 -9.48 13.83 -3.92
C ARG A 91 -10.45 14.49 -2.95
N ILE A 92 -11.47 15.19 -3.44
CA ILE A 92 -12.54 15.80 -2.64
C ILE A 92 -13.80 14.95 -2.77
N ALA A 93 -14.24 14.35 -1.67
CA ALA A 93 -15.51 13.64 -1.59
C ALA A 93 -16.62 14.58 -1.09
N TRP A 94 -17.62 14.78 -1.94
CA TRP A 94 -18.71 15.72 -1.71
C TRP A 94 -19.80 15.11 -0.84
N ASP A 95 -20.40 15.96 -0.01
CA ASP A 95 -21.62 15.70 0.78
C ASP A 95 -22.91 15.94 -0.03
N VAL A 96 -22.82 15.95 -1.36
CA VAL A 96 -23.93 16.18 -2.29
C VAL A 96 -24.35 14.83 -2.90
N PRO A 97 -25.64 14.44 -2.81
CA PRO A 97 -26.14 13.21 -3.41
C PRO A 97 -25.79 13.10 -4.89
N ASP A 98 -25.42 11.90 -5.32
CA ASP A 98 -25.10 11.55 -6.72
C ASP A 98 -23.94 12.36 -7.34
N LEU A 99 -23.18 13.11 -6.55
CA LEU A 99 -21.97 13.79 -7.01
C LEU A 99 -20.74 12.99 -6.60
N ARG A 100 -20.13 12.32 -7.57
CA ARG A 100 -18.90 11.56 -7.34
C ARG A 100 -17.72 12.48 -6.98
N PRO A 101 -16.73 11.96 -6.23
CA PRO A 101 -15.52 12.72 -5.88
C PRO A 101 -14.75 13.22 -7.11
N HIS A 102 -13.98 14.28 -6.92
CA HIS A 102 -13.11 14.87 -7.94
C HIS A 102 -11.69 15.03 -7.38
N GLY A 103 -10.67 15.11 -8.23
CA GLY A 103 -9.31 15.49 -7.84
C GLY A 103 -8.93 16.83 -8.48
N PRO A 104 -9.12 17.96 -7.79
CA PRO A 104 -8.75 19.27 -8.33
C PRO A 104 -7.25 19.55 -8.13
N ASP A 105 -6.63 20.25 -9.09
CA ASP A 105 -5.19 20.55 -9.04
C ASP A 105 -4.80 21.37 -7.79
N VAL A 106 -5.58 22.41 -7.48
CA VAL A 106 -5.39 23.25 -6.29
C VAL A 106 -6.73 23.56 -5.64
N THR A 107 -6.83 23.29 -4.34
CA THR A 107 -8.05 23.50 -3.56
C THR A 107 -7.73 24.29 -2.28
N VAL A 108 -8.49 25.35 -2.01
CA VAL A 108 -8.37 26.15 -0.78
C VAL A 108 -9.61 25.94 0.09
N ILE A 109 -9.39 25.49 1.32
CA ILE A 109 -10.45 25.12 2.27
C ILE A 109 -10.27 25.95 3.56
N PRO A 110 -11.08 26.99 3.78
CA PRO A 110 -11.08 27.74 5.02
C PRO A 110 -11.73 26.95 6.16
N GLY A 111 -11.40 27.31 7.40
CA GLY A 111 -12.06 26.78 8.60
C GLY A 111 -11.61 25.39 9.05
N VAL A 112 -10.59 24.79 8.42
CA VAL A 112 -9.97 23.55 8.90
C VAL A 112 -8.86 23.90 9.90
N GLN A 113 -8.95 23.34 11.12
CA GLN A 113 -8.07 23.72 12.23
C GLN A 113 -6.70 23.02 12.19
N GLU A 114 -6.67 21.75 11.78
CA GLU A 114 -5.46 20.94 11.80
C GLU A 114 -5.27 20.24 10.46
N ARG A 115 -4.06 20.34 9.90
CA ARG A 115 -3.70 19.65 8.67
C ARG A 115 -3.51 18.16 8.94
N GLN A 116 -4.21 17.32 8.20
CA GLN A 116 -4.00 15.88 8.17
C GLN A 116 -3.39 15.43 6.84
N ASN A 117 -2.99 14.17 6.77
CA ASN A 117 -2.45 13.57 5.56
C ASN A 117 -3.58 12.95 4.71
N TRP A 118 -4.44 13.78 4.14
CA TRP A 118 -5.60 13.32 3.35
C TRP A 118 -5.19 12.79 1.98
N SER A 119 -5.57 11.55 1.68
CA SER A 119 -5.69 11.04 0.29
C SER A 119 -7.08 11.31 -0.29
N THR A 120 -8.08 11.48 0.58
CA THR A 120 -9.41 12.00 0.26
C THR A 120 -9.84 12.93 1.38
N PHE A 121 -10.25 14.14 1.03
CA PHE A 121 -10.89 15.09 1.93
C PHE A 121 -12.41 14.91 1.84
N GLU A 122 -13.03 14.44 2.93
CA GLU A 122 -14.46 14.16 2.99
C GLU A 122 -15.21 15.36 3.59
N VAL A 123 -15.91 16.14 2.75
CA VAL A 123 -16.58 17.39 3.16
C VAL A 123 -17.53 17.18 4.33
N ALA A 124 -18.27 16.06 4.35
CA ALA A 124 -19.19 15.74 5.43
C ALA A 124 -18.49 15.43 6.77
N VAL A 125 -17.30 14.81 6.73
CA VAL A 125 -16.54 14.42 7.93
C VAL A 125 -15.82 15.62 8.51
N GLU A 126 -15.17 16.40 7.66
CA GLU A 126 -14.36 17.55 8.06
C GLU A 126 -15.22 18.78 8.37
N GLY A 127 -16.47 18.81 7.91
CA GLY A 127 -17.40 19.92 8.17
C GLY A 127 -17.00 21.25 7.50
N ALA A 128 -16.04 21.20 6.57
CA ALA A 128 -15.52 22.33 5.81
C ALA A 128 -15.58 22.03 4.31
N ARG A 129 -15.68 23.08 3.49
CA ARG A 129 -15.85 22.97 2.03
C ARG A 129 -14.80 23.83 1.31
N PRO A 130 -14.33 23.40 0.14
CA PRO A 130 -13.57 24.27 -0.76
C PRO A 130 -14.26 25.61 -1.01
N ALA A 131 -13.54 26.71 -0.77
CA ALA A 131 -13.97 28.06 -1.13
C ALA A 131 -13.43 28.47 -2.51
N LEU A 132 -12.25 27.97 -2.88
CA LEU A 132 -11.62 28.19 -4.17
C LEU A 132 -11.08 26.88 -4.71
N ILE A 133 -11.36 26.61 -5.99
CA ILE A 133 -10.68 25.58 -6.77
C ILE A 133 -10.00 26.25 -7.97
N ILE A 134 -8.77 25.86 -8.26
CA ILE A 134 -8.05 26.24 -9.48
C ILE A 134 -7.70 24.97 -10.25
N GLU A 135 -8.03 24.94 -11.54
CA GLU A 135 -7.66 23.85 -12.46
C GLU A 135 -6.78 24.40 -13.60
N ILE A 136 -5.76 23.65 -13.97
CA ILE A 136 -4.85 23.92 -15.07
C ILE A 136 -5.14 22.90 -16.15
N THR A 137 -5.79 23.32 -17.22
CA THR A 137 -6.26 22.36 -18.23
C THR A 137 -5.09 21.68 -18.93
N SER A 138 -5.21 20.38 -19.18
CA SER A 138 -4.36 19.65 -20.12
C SER A 138 -5.12 19.33 -21.41
N PRO A 139 -4.49 19.31 -22.59
CA PRO A 139 -5.19 19.15 -23.88
C PRO A 139 -6.16 17.95 -23.93
N GLU A 140 -5.80 16.82 -23.33
CA GLU A 140 -6.58 15.58 -23.40
C GLU A 140 -7.81 15.57 -22.48
N THR A 141 -7.81 16.39 -21.41
CA THR A 141 -8.81 16.40 -20.34
C THR A 141 -9.53 17.73 -20.20
N ARG A 142 -9.13 18.74 -20.96
CA ARG A 142 -9.63 20.12 -20.97
C ARG A 142 -11.15 20.26 -20.99
N GLU A 143 -11.87 19.34 -21.65
CA GLU A 143 -13.34 19.31 -21.67
C GLU A 143 -13.94 19.09 -20.27
N ASN A 144 -13.31 18.25 -19.43
CA ASN A 144 -13.76 18.02 -18.06
C ASN A 144 -13.77 19.32 -17.26
N ASP A 145 -12.72 20.13 -17.36
CA ASP A 145 -12.58 21.39 -16.62
C ASP A 145 -13.50 22.49 -17.15
N LEU A 146 -13.65 22.60 -18.48
CA LEU A 146 -14.42 23.67 -19.10
C LEU A 146 -15.94 23.46 -19.06
N GLU A 147 -16.40 22.22 -18.89
CA GLU A 147 -17.82 21.88 -18.98
C GLU A 147 -18.31 21.15 -17.73
N ARG A 148 -17.82 19.93 -17.49
CA ARG A 148 -18.37 19.04 -16.46
C ARG A 148 -18.11 19.54 -15.04
N LYS A 149 -16.87 19.93 -14.74
CA LYS A 149 -16.46 20.45 -13.43
C LYS A 149 -17.10 21.79 -13.10
N VAL A 150 -17.40 22.64 -14.10
CA VAL A 150 -18.15 23.89 -13.91
C VAL A 150 -19.50 23.59 -13.26
N GLU A 151 -20.30 22.68 -13.82
CA GLU A 151 -21.59 22.31 -13.23
C GLU A 151 -21.40 21.62 -11.87
N HIS A 152 -20.49 20.66 -11.78
CA HIS A 152 -20.28 19.86 -10.58
C HIS A 152 -19.83 20.69 -9.37
N TYR A 153 -18.86 21.59 -9.53
CA TYR A 153 -18.37 22.43 -8.45
C TYR A 153 -19.39 23.49 -8.05
N ALA A 154 -20.20 24.01 -8.98
CA ALA A 154 -21.32 24.89 -8.65
C ALA A 154 -22.37 24.15 -7.81
N ARG A 155 -22.73 22.93 -8.21
CA ARG A 155 -23.65 22.05 -7.46
C ARG A 155 -23.09 21.67 -6.10
N ALA A 156 -21.76 21.53 -6.01
CA ALA A 156 -21.04 21.34 -4.76
C ALA A 156 -20.91 22.62 -3.93
N GLY A 157 -21.39 23.78 -4.37
CA GLY A 157 -21.36 25.00 -3.55
C GLY A 157 -19.97 25.61 -3.37
N VAL A 158 -19.01 25.33 -4.26
CA VAL A 158 -17.69 25.97 -4.24
C VAL A 158 -17.87 27.43 -4.66
N ALA A 159 -17.34 28.38 -3.86
CA ALA A 159 -17.67 29.79 -4.05
C ALA A 159 -17.00 30.40 -5.30
N GLN A 160 -15.77 30.01 -5.58
CA GLN A 160 -14.99 30.47 -6.72
C GLN A 160 -14.30 29.30 -7.43
N TYR A 161 -14.39 29.30 -8.77
CA TYR A 161 -13.71 28.32 -9.61
C TYR A 161 -12.92 29.02 -10.71
N VAL A 162 -11.60 28.87 -10.69
CA VAL A 162 -10.70 29.49 -11.66
C VAL A 162 -10.09 28.42 -12.56
N ILE A 163 -10.08 28.67 -13.86
CA ILE A 163 -9.43 27.78 -14.82
C ILE A 163 -8.29 28.52 -15.52
N VAL A 164 -7.09 27.95 -15.41
CA VAL A 164 -5.93 28.29 -16.22
C VAL A 164 -6.02 27.44 -17.48
N ASP A 165 -6.66 28.01 -18.50
CA ASP A 165 -6.98 27.31 -19.73
C ASP A 165 -5.84 27.43 -20.75
N ASP A 166 -5.21 26.30 -21.04
CA ASP A 166 -4.22 26.14 -22.11
C ASP A 166 -4.94 26.01 -23.46
N VAL A 167 -4.97 27.11 -24.21
CA VAL A 167 -5.63 27.20 -25.51
C VAL A 167 -4.68 26.89 -26.68
N SER A 168 -3.52 26.32 -26.38
CA SER A 168 -2.52 25.97 -27.37
C SER A 168 -3.04 24.90 -28.34
N ARG A 169 -2.61 24.99 -29.61
CA ARG A 169 -2.91 23.99 -30.64
C ARG A 169 -1.62 23.34 -31.13
N GLY A 170 -1.45 22.05 -30.82
CA GLY A 170 -0.27 21.27 -31.22
C GLY A 170 1.01 21.73 -30.51
N ARG A 171 2.17 21.53 -31.14
CA ARG A 171 3.50 21.85 -30.58
C ARG A 171 3.89 23.34 -30.63
N ARG A 172 2.91 24.25 -30.60
CA ARG A 172 3.16 25.70 -30.62
C ARG A 172 3.51 26.21 -29.23
N GLU A 173 3.98 27.46 -29.16
CA GLU A 173 4.17 28.19 -27.90
C GLU A 173 2.90 28.14 -27.05
N ARG A 174 3.08 27.87 -25.76
CA ARG A 174 1.99 27.72 -24.80
C ARG A 174 1.27 29.06 -24.65
N ARG A 175 -0.06 29.04 -24.81
CA ARG A 175 -0.91 30.22 -24.67
C ARG A 175 -1.99 29.94 -23.64
N LEU A 176 -1.97 30.72 -22.57
CA LEU A 176 -2.92 30.62 -21.48
C LEU A 176 -4.02 31.69 -21.58
N ARG A 177 -5.18 31.39 -21.00
CA ARG A 177 -6.20 32.36 -20.60
C ARG A 177 -6.76 32.00 -19.22
N LEU A 178 -7.24 33.00 -18.48
CA LEU A 178 -7.91 32.79 -17.21
C LEU A 178 -9.43 32.87 -17.39
N LEU A 179 -10.14 31.93 -16.80
CA LEU A 179 -11.61 31.97 -16.65
C LEU A 179 -11.91 31.99 -15.15
N ASP A 180 -12.67 32.98 -14.69
CA ASP A 180 -13.03 33.14 -13.27
C ASP A 180 -14.53 33.00 -13.08
N TYR A 181 -14.96 31.92 -12.44
CA TYR A 181 -16.36 31.61 -12.20
C TYR A 181 -16.72 31.85 -10.73
N TRP A 182 -17.78 32.64 -10.49
CA TRP A 182 -18.29 32.88 -9.15
C TRP A 182 -19.68 32.27 -8.99
N LEU A 183 -19.91 31.65 -7.83
CA LEU A 183 -21.19 31.01 -7.56
C LEU A 183 -22.26 32.06 -7.23
N GLU A 184 -23.26 32.19 -8.09
CA GLU A 184 -24.37 33.12 -7.94
C GLU A 184 -25.71 32.40 -8.13
N GLY A 185 -26.52 32.31 -7.07
CA GLY A 185 -27.85 31.71 -7.17
C GLY A 185 -27.85 30.23 -7.56
N GLY A 186 -26.81 29.48 -7.17
CA GLY A 186 -26.69 28.03 -7.43
C GLY A 186 -26.06 27.66 -8.78
N ALA A 187 -25.62 28.64 -9.57
CA ALA A 187 -24.89 28.40 -10.80
C ALA A 187 -23.68 29.33 -10.91
N TYR A 188 -22.66 28.93 -11.66
CA TYR A 188 -21.51 29.78 -11.90
C TYR A 188 -21.80 30.86 -12.94
N ARG A 189 -21.26 32.06 -12.69
CA ARG A 189 -21.16 33.14 -13.67
C ARG A 189 -19.71 33.46 -13.93
N LEU A 190 -19.39 33.64 -15.21
CA LEU A 190 -18.05 34.06 -15.63
C LEU A 190 -17.88 35.55 -15.33
N HIS A 191 -16.89 35.87 -14.51
CA HIS A 191 -16.47 37.23 -14.19
C HIS A 191 -15.30 37.64 -15.09
N PRO A 192 -15.34 38.86 -15.65
CA PRO A 192 -14.24 39.34 -16.48
C PRO A 192 -13.00 39.62 -15.62
N PRO A 193 -11.78 39.37 -16.14
CA PRO A 193 -10.56 39.81 -15.48
C PRO A 193 -10.49 41.34 -15.41
N ASP A 194 -9.55 41.84 -14.60
CA ASP A 194 -9.23 43.27 -14.50
C ASP A 194 -8.62 43.82 -15.80
N THR A 195 -8.33 45.12 -15.82
CA THR A 195 -7.75 45.79 -17.00
C THR A 195 -6.36 45.28 -17.38
N ALA A 196 -5.66 44.59 -16.47
CA ALA A 196 -4.37 43.94 -16.71
C ALA A 196 -4.53 42.45 -17.06
N GLY A 197 -5.76 41.94 -17.21
CA GLY A 197 -6.03 40.54 -17.52
C GLY A 197 -5.90 39.59 -16.33
N ARG A 198 -5.95 40.09 -15.09
CA ARG A 198 -5.82 39.32 -13.86
C ARG A 198 -7.18 39.01 -13.23
N VAL A 199 -7.28 37.89 -12.54
CA VAL A 199 -8.48 37.49 -11.78
C VAL A 199 -8.21 37.58 -10.28
N HIS A 200 -9.20 37.98 -9.49
CA HIS A 200 -9.02 38.14 -8.04
C HIS A 200 -9.36 36.83 -7.33
N LEU A 201 -8.39 36.20 -6.66
CA LEU A 201 -8.59 35.03 -5.81
C LEU A 201 -9.12 35.50 -4.44
N ILE A 202 -10.44 35.44 -4.27
CA ILE A 202 -11.15 36.13 -3.18
C ILE A 202 -10.65 35.67 -1.81
N VAL A 203 -10.61 34.36 -1.57
CA VAL A 203 -10.23 33.78 -0.27
C VAL A 203 -8.78 34.08 0.11
N ALA A 204 -7.90 34.22 -0.88
CA ALA A 204 -6.47 34.49 -0.68
C ALA A 204 -6.14 36.00 -0.64
N ASN A 205 -7.06 36.84 -1.10
CA ASN A 205 -6.81 38.24 -1.45
C ASN A 205 -5.52 38.39 -2.28
N LEU A 206 -5.45 37.62 -3.38
CA LEU A 206 -4.36 37.64 -4.35
C LEU A 206 -4.94 37.89 -5.75
N TRP A 207 -4.13 38.44 -6.65
CA TRP A 207 -4.46 38.54 -8.06
C TRP A 207 -3.69 37.49 -8.84
N LEU A 208 -4.37 36.69 -9.65
CA LEU A 208 -3.75 35.72 -10.55
C LEU A 208 -3.69 36.31 -11.96
N GLY A 209 -2.50 36.38 -12.54
CA GLY A 209 -2.26 36.80 -13.91
C GLY A 209 -1.45 35.78 -14.70
N ILE A 210 -1.16 36.13 -15.95
CA ILE A 210 -0.32 35.34 -16.86
C ILE A 210 0.85 36.22 -17.30
N GLU A 211 2.07 35.73 -17.15
CA GLU A 211 3.27 36.30 -17.75
C GLU A 211 3.83 35.32 -18.77
N GLN A 212 3.91 35.74 -20.03
CA GLN A 212 4.35 34.90 -21.15
C GLN A 212 3.51 33.62 -21.30
N ASP A 213 3.98 32.53 -20.71
CA ASP A 213 3.46 31.16 -20.84
C ASP A 213 3.15 30.48 -19.51
N HIS A 214 3.20 31.20 -18.38
CA HIS A 214 2.97 30.68 -17.03
C HIS A 214 2.15 31.66 -16.18
N VAL A 215 1.66 31.16 -15.04
CA VAL A 215 0.86 31.96 -14.12
C VAL A 215 1.72 32.68 -13.07
N VAL A 216 1.27 33.86 -12.66
CA VAL A 216 1.92 34.67 -11.61
C VAL A 216 0.86 35.22 -10.66
N CYS A 217 1.10 35.09 -9.36
CA CYS A 217 0.26 35.70 -8.33
C CYS A 217 0.83 37.06 -7.92
N TYR A 218 -0.04 38.03 -7.67
CA TYR A 218 0.32 39.38 -7.23
C TYR A 218 -0.43 39.74 -5.95
N ASP A 219 0.17 40.61 -5.14
CA ASP A 219 -0.53 41.24 -4.02
C ASP A 219 -1.50 42.35 -4.48
N GLU A 220 -2.19 42.96 -3.53
CA GLU A 220 -3.11 44.09 -3.75
C GLU A 220 -2.45 45.35 -4.31
N HIS A 221 -1.11 45.45 -4.24
CA HIS A 221 -0.32 46.53 -4.82
C HIS A 221 0.23 46.18 -6.21
N GLY A 222 -0.03 44.97 -6.72
CA GLY A 222 0.46 44.49 -8.00
C GLY A 222 1.91 44.01 -7.98
N VAL A 223 2.46 43.72 -6.79
CA VAL A 223 3.80 43.14 -6.65
C VAL A 223 3.72 41.62 -6.81
N PRO A 224 4.54 41.00 -7.69
CA PRO A 224 4.51 39.56 -7.90
C PRO A 224 5.04 38.79 -6.67
N PHE A 225 4.40 37.67 -6.35
CA PHE A 225 4.77 36.77 -5.28
C PHE A 225 5.93 35.86 -5.70
N GLY A 226 7.10 36.17 -5.16
CA GLY A 226 8.34 35.43 -5.38
C GLY A 226 8.81 35.48 -6.84
N ASP A 227 10.05 35.07 -7.06
CA ASP A 227 10.50 34.71 -8.40
C ASP A 227 9.96 33.31 -8.71
N TYR A 228 9.15 33.17 -9.77
CA TYR A 228 8.49 31.91 -10.15
C TYR A 228 9.48 30.74 -10.17
N ALA A 229 10.64 30.94 -10.81
CA ALA A 229 11.69 29.93 -10.90
C ALA A 229 12.26 29.54 -9.54
N THR A 230 12.33 30.48 -8.60
CA THR A 230 12.78 30.24 -7.22
C THR A 230 11.74 29.47 -6.42
N VAL A 231 10.46 29.83 -6.50
CA VAL A 231 9.37 29.12 -5.82
C VAL A 231 9.31 27.66 -6.30
N VAL A 232 9.27 27.45 -7.61
CA VAL A 232 9.25 26.12 -8.23
C VAL A 232 10.47 25.30 -7.84
N ARG A 233 11.68 25.88 -7.91
CA ARG A 233 12.92 25.17 -7.53
C ARG A 233 12.89 24.72 -6.07
N GLN A 234 12.44 25.59 -5.16
CA GLN A 234 12.33 25.26 -3.75
C GLN A 234 11.30 24.15 -3.50
N ALA A 235 10.15 24.20 -4.20
CA ALA A 235 9.11 23.17 -4.16
C ALA A 235 9.65 21.81 -4.64
N ALA A 236 10.28 21.78 -5.82
CA ALA A 236 10.86 20.58 -6.40
C ALA A 236 11.95 19.96 -5.50
N GLU A 237 12.81 20.79 -4.90
CA GLU A 237 13.81 20.31 -3.95
C GLU A 237 13.17 19.73 -2.67
N ALA A 238 12.10 20.35 -2.16
CA ALA A 238 11.37 19.87 -0.99
C ALA A 238 10.71 18.51 -1.26
N ILE A 239 10.04 18.37 -2.41
CA ILE A 239 9.45 17.10 -2.86
C ILE A 239 10.52 16.03 -2.99
N ALA A 240 11.65 16.33 -3.65
CA ALA A 240 12.74 15.38 -3.83
C ALA A 240 13.40 14.98 -2.49
N ARG A 241 13.46 15.88 -1.50
CA ARG A 241 13.90 15.56 -0.14
C ARG A 241 12.92 14.60 0.55
N ALA A 242 11.63 14.90 0.50
CA ALA A 242 10.57 14.07 1.08
C ALA A 242 10.53 12.66 0.45
N GLN A 243 10.65 12.54 -0.87
CA GLN A 243 10.73 11.25 -1.56
C GLN A 243 11.94 10.41 -1.11
N ARG A 244 13.13 11.02 -1.01
CA ARG A 244 14.33 10.33 -0.52
C ARG A 244 14.19 9.88 0.94
N GLU A 245 13.49 10.64 1.77
CA GLU A 245 13.20 10.24 3.16
C GLU A 245 12.20 9.09 3.22
N ALA A 246 11.12 9.15 2.43
CA ALA A 246 10.14 8.08 2.32
C ALA A 246 10.76 6.77 1.80
N GLU A 247 11.58 6.83 0.75
CA GLU A 247 12.30 5.66 0.23
C GLU A 247 13.24 5.05 1.28
N ARG A 248 13.92 5.88 2.08
CA ARG A 248 14.77 5.40 3.18
C ARG A 248 13.95 4.70 4.24
N ALA A 249 12.84 5.31 4.69
CA ALA A 249 11.94 4.72 5.66
C ALA A 249 11.35 3.38 5.17
N GLN A 250 10.96 3.30 3.89
CA GLN A 250 10.47 2.06 3.30
C GLN A 250 11.54 0.96 3.29
N ARG A 251 12.78 1.28 2.88
CA ARG A 251 13.89 0.31 2.88
C ARG A 251 14.21 -0.19 4.29
N GLU A 252 14.15 0.68 5.29
CA GLU A 252 14.34 0.30 6.70
C GLU A 252 13.21 -0.61 7.19
N ALA A 253 11.95 -0.31 6.85
CA ALA A 253 10.82 -1.15 7.19
C ALA A 253 10.90 -2.54 6.52
N GLU A 254 11.24 -2.60 5.24
CA GLU A 254 11.44 -3.87 4.51
C GLU A 254 12.58 -4.69 5.12
N ARG A 255 13.68 -4.05 5.50
CA ARG A 255 14.79 -4.71 6.21
C ARG A 255 14.33 -5.26 7.56
N ALA A 256 13.62 -4.48 8.36
CA ALA A 256 13.10 -4.92 9.65
C ALA A 256 12.13 -6.11 9.50
N GLN A 257 11.28 -6.09 8.47
CA GLN A 257 10.37 -7.20 8.17
C GLN A 257 11.13 -8.46 7.78
N ARG A 258 12.16 -8.36 6.93
CA ARG A 258 13.02 -9.50 6.55
C ARG A 258 13.77 -10.06 7.75
N GLU A 259 14.30 -9.20 8.62
CA GLU A 259 14.98 -9.62 9.85
C GLU A 259 14.01 -10.32 10.82
N ALA A 260 12.77 -9.83 10.95
CA ALA A 260 11.73 -10.48 11.75
C ALA A 260 11.37 -11.86 11.20
N GLN A 261 11.16 -11.99 9.88
CA GLN A 261 10.89 -13.26 9.21
C GLN A 261 12.05 -14.25 9.39
N ALA A 262 13.30 -13.78 9.28
CA ALA A 262 14.48 -14.61 9.50
C ALA A 262 14.55 -15.12 10.95
N ARG A 263 14.29 -14.26 11.94
CA ARG A 263 14.24 -14.66 13.36
C ARG A 263 13.14 -15.68 13.64
N GLU A 264 11.96 -15.50 13.03
CA GLU A 264 10.85 -16.44 13.18
C GLU A 264 11.16 -17.79 12.54
N ALA A 265 11.79 -17.79 11.36
CA ALA A 265 12.27 -19.00 10.71
C ALA A 265 13.34 -19.72 11.53
N GLU A 266 14.29 -18.98 12.12
CA GLU A 266 15.32 -19.53 13.00
C GLU A 266 14.71 -20.13 14.27
N ALA A 267 13.76 -19.44 14.90
CA ALA A 267 13.06 -19.95 16.08
C ALA A 267 12.29 -21.24 15.77
N ARG A 268 11.59 -21.30 14.63
CA ARG A 268 10.92 -22.52 14.16
C ARG A 268 11.90 -23.66 13.89
N ALA A 269 13.06 -23.37 13.30
CA ALA A 269 14.10 -24.38 13.07
C ALA A 269 14.68 -24.93 14.38
N ARG A 270 14.91 -24.05 15.38
CA ARG A 270 15.37 -24.46 16.71
C ARG A 270 14.35 -25.35 17.43
N GLN A 271 13.07 -24.97 17.44
CA GLN A 271 12.01 -25.80 18.02
C GLN A 271 11.93 -27.18 17.34
N ALA A 272 11.97 -27.22 16.00
CA ALA A 272 11.95 -28.47 15.27
C ALA A 272 13.18 -29.37 15.56
N ALA A 273 14.35 -28.77 15.80
CA ALA A 273 15.57 -29.49 16.17
C ALA A 273 15.48 -30.06 17.59
N GLU A 274 14.96 -29.28 18.56
CA GLU A 274 14.73 -29.72 19.93
C GLU A 274 13.73 -30.89 20.00
N GLU A 275 12.61 -30.80 19.26
CA GLU A 275 11.63 -31.89 19.17
C GLU A 275 12.24 -33.17 18.58
N ARG A 276 13.11 -33.05 17.56
CA ARG A 276 13.82 -34.21 17.00
C ARG A 276 14.77 -34.83 18.01
N ALA A 277 15.55 -34.01 18.72
CA ALA A 277 16.48 -34.49 19.74
C ALA A 277 15.74 -35.19 20.90
N GLN A 278 14.58 -34.66 21.33
CA GLN A 278 13.74 -35.31 22.34
C GLN A 278 13.23 -36.68 21.86
N ARG A 279 12.70 -36.76 20.64
CA ARG A 279 12.23 -38.03 20.06
C ARG A 279 13.35 -39.07 19.96
N GLU A 280 14.55 -38.64 19.58
CA GLU A 280 15.72 -39.53 19.50
C GLU A 280 16.17 -40.01 20.88
N ALA A 281 16.21 -39.13 21.88
CA ALA A 281 16.52 -39.48 23.27
C ALA A 281 15.49 -40.47 23.86
N GLU A 282 14.20 -40.23 23.62
CA GLU A 282 13.14 -41.15 24.03
C GLU A 282 13.29 -42.53 23.38
N ARG A 283 13.63 -42.56 22.08
CA ARG A 283 13.87 -43.82 21.36
C ARG A 283 15.08 -44.56 21.94
N ALA A 284 16.19 -43.87 22.19
CA ALA A 284 17.38 -44.45 22.79
C ALA A 284 17.10 -45.00 24.20
N GLN A 285 16.33 -44.29 25.02
CA GLN A 285 15.90 -44.79 26.34
C GLN A 285 15.02 -46.03 26.23
N ARG A 286 14.08 -46.08 25.28
CA ARG A 286 13.24 -47.27 25.04
C ARG A 286 14.09 -48.46 24.61
N GLU A 287 15.05 -48.27 23.71
CA GLU A 287 15.97 -49.32 23.28
C GLU A 287 16.86 -49.81 24.43
N ALA A 288 17.39 -48.92 25.27
CA ALA A 288 18.18 -49.29 26.45
C ALA A 288 17.37 -50.11 27.47
N ARG A 289 16.14 -49.67 27.77
CA ARG A 289 15.22 -50.42 28.65
C ARG A 289 14.89 -51.80 28.09
N ALA A 290 14.67 -51.90 26.78
CA ALA A 290 14.42 -53.18 26.13
C ALA A 290 15.63 -54.13 26.22
N ARG A 291 16.85 -53.61 26.08
CA ARG A 291 18.09 -54.39 26.26
C ARG A 291 18.26 -54.88 27.70
N GLN A 292 18.09 -54.01 28.69
CA GLN A 292 18.14 -54.42 30.10
C GLN A 292 17.12 -55.51 30.43
N ALA A 293 15.87 -55.33 29.97
CA ALA A 293 14.83 -56.34 30.18
C ALA A 293 15.14 -57.68 29.50
N ALA A 294 15.81 -57.66 28.34
CA ALA A 294 16.26 -58.88 27.65
C ALA A 294 17.41 -59.57 28.41
N GLU A 295 18.38 -58.81 28.91
CA GLU A 295 19.48 -59.33 29.74
C GLU A 295 18.98 -59.95 31.05
N GLU A 296 18.06 -59.28 31.75
CA GLU A 296 17.43 -59.82 32.96
C GLU A 296 16.67 -61.12 32.69
N ARG A 297 15.96 -61.21 31.56
CA ARG A 297 15.28 -62.45 31.16
C ARG A 297 16.28 -63.57 30.89
N ALA A 298 17.36 -63.29 30.15
CA ALA A 298 18.40 -64.26 29.87
C ALA A 298 19.09 -64.77 31.15
N GLN A 299 19.35 -63.88 32.12
CA GLN A 299 19.89 -64.26 33.43
C GLN A 299 18.93 -65.17 34.20
N ARG A 300 17.64 -64.82 34.27
CA ARG A 300 16.62 -65.65 34.94
C ARG A 300 16.49 -67.03 34.29
N GLU A 301 16.55 -67.11 32.96
CA GLU A 301 16.53 -68.38 32.23
C GLU A 301 17.79 -69.21 32.53
N ALA A 302 18.97 -68.60 32.55
CA ALA A 302 20.22 -69.27 32.90
C ALA A 302 20.22 -69.79 34.34
N GLU A 303 19.77 -68.99 35.31
CA GLU A 303 19.62 -69.42 36.71
C GLU A 303 18.64 -70.59 36.84
N ARG A 304 17.50 -70.53 36.12
CA ARG A 304 16.53 -71.60 36.10
C ARG A 304 17.13 -72.89 35.53
N ALA A 305 17.86 -72.80 34.42
CA ALA A 305 18.53 -73.94 33.81
C ALA A 305 19.60 -74.54 34.75
N GLN A 306 20.37 -73.71 35.46
CA GLN A 306 21.33 -74.19 36.47
C GLN A 306 20.63 -74.91 37.62
N ARG A 307 19.53 -74.36 38.15
CA ARG A 307 18.75 -75.02 39.22
C ARG A 307 18.18 -76.36 38.75
N GLU A 308 17.66 -76.42 37.53
CA GLU A 308 17.17 -77.67 36.94
C GLU A 308 18.30 -78.70 36.75
N ALA A 309 19.48 -78.27 36.32
CA ALA A 309 20.65 -79.14 36.19
C ALA A 309 21.12 -79.69 37.55
N GLN A 310 21.22 -78.83 38.57
CA GLN A 310 21.57 -79.22 39.94
C GLN A 310 20.54 -80.20 40.54
N ALA A 311 19.24 -79.95 40.30
CA ALA A 311 18.18 -80.85 40.74
C ALA A 311 18.29 -82.23 40.09
N ARG A 312 18.58 -82.29 38.78
CA ARG A 312 18.81 -83.56 38.06
C ARG A 312 20.04 -84.30 38.59
N GLU A 313 21.14 -83.58 38.87
CA GLU A 313 22.36 -84.19 39.40
C GLU A 313 22.13 -84.72 40.82
N ALA A 314 21.40 -83.98 41.66
CA ALA A 314 21.01 -84.42 43.00
C ALA A 314 20.09 -85.66 42.95
N GLU A 315 19.11 -85.69 42.03
CA GLU A 315 18.25 -86.86 41.82
C GLU A 315 19.07 -88.08 41.38
N ALA A 316 20.02 -87.89 40.45
CA ALA A 316 20.91 -88.97 39.99
C ALA A 316 21.76 -89.53 41.14
N ARG A 317 22.38 -88.66 41.97
CA ARG A 317 23.13 -89.08 43.15
C ARG A 317 22.25 -89.80 44.18
N ALA A 318 21.03 -89.31 44.40
CA ALA A 318 20.09 -89.94 45.32
C ALA A 318 19.67 -91.34 44.82
N ARG A 319 19.43 -91.51 43.51
CA ARG A 319 19.19 -92.83 42.90
C ARG A 319 20.39 -93.75 43.08
N GLN A 320 21.59 -93.28 42.81
CA GLN A 320 22.82 -94.07 42.94
C GLN A 320 23.03 -94.55 44.38
N ALA A 321 22.86 -93.66 45.36
CA ALA A 321 22.96 -94.00 46.78
C ALA A 321 21.85 -94.98 47.22
N ALA A 322 20.65 -94.87 46.66
CA ALA A 322 19.56 -95.82 46.91
C ALA A 322 19.86 -97.20 46.32
N GLU A 323 20.40 -97.27 45.10
CA GLU A 323 20.85 -98.51 44.45
C GLU A 323 22.00 -99.18 45.24
N GLU A 324 22.98 -98.41 45.72
CA GLU A 324 24.06 -98.92 46.56
C GLU A 324 23.54 -99.48 47.89
N ARG A 325 22.61 -98.77 48.55
CA ARG A 325 21.93 -99.27 49.76
C ARG A 325 21.14 -100.54 49.48
N LEU A 326 20.45 -100.61 48.35
CA LEU A 326 19.69 -101.80 47.96
C LEU A 326 20.63 -102.99 47.76
N ARG A 327 21.76 -102.80 47.05
CA ARG A 327 22.80 -103.84 46.89
C ARG A 327 23.39 -104.28 48.23
N ALA A 328 23.70 -103.34 49.12
CA ALA A 328 24.22 -103.67 50.46
C ALA A 328 23.21 -104.49 51.28
N LEU A 329 21.92 -104.12 51.24
CA LEU A 329 20.84 -104.88 51.89
C LEU A 329 20.64 -106.27 51.25
N GLU A 330 20.76 -106.39 49.93
CA GLU A 330 20.70 -107.68 49.21
C GLU A 330 21.87 -108.60 49.58
N GLU A 331 23.09 -108.07 49.70
CA GLU A 331 24.27 -108.79 50.17
C GLU A 331 24.12 -109.26 51.63
N GLU A 332 23.56 -108.41 52.49
CA GLU A 332 23.28 -108.73 53.89
C GLU A 332 22.19 -109.82 54.02
N LEU A 333 21.11 -109.74 53.24
CA LEU A 333 20.09 -110.79 53.13
C LEU A 333 20.68 -112.11 52.61
N ARG A 334 21.64 -112.05 51.67
CA ARG A 334 22.37 -113.23 51.19
C ARG A 334 23.22 -113.87 52.28
N ARG A 335 23.85 -113.07 53.15
CA ARG A 335 24.58 -113.57 54.33
C ARG A 335 23.64 -114.21 55.35
N LEU A 336 22.47 -113.62 55.58
CA LEU A 336 21.49 -114.12 56.56
C LEU A 336 20.72 -115.38 56.09
N ARG A 337 20.62 -115.63 54.79
CA ARG A 337 19.99 -116.85 54.20
C ARG A 337 20.98 -117.97 53.87
N GLY A 338 22.28 -117.73 54.00
CA GLY A 338 23.35 -118.67 53.66
C GLY A 338 24.06 -119.32 54.85
N GLY A 339 23.61 -119.07 56.08
CA GLY A 339 23.92 -119.84 57.28
C GLY A 339 22.70 -120.61 57.73
#